data_AF-A0A345HAM0-F1
#
_entry.id   AF-A0A345HAM0-F1
#
_cell.length_a   1.000
_cell.length_b   1.000
_cell.length_c   1.000
_cell.angle_alpha   90.00
_cell.angle_beta   90.00
_cell.angle_gamma   90.00
#
_symmetry.space_group_name_H-M   'P 1'
#
loop_
_entity.id
_entity.type
_entity.pdbx_description
1 polymer ?
#
loop_
_entity_poly.entity_id
_entity_poly.type
_entity_poly.pdbx_seq_one_letter_code
_entity_poly.pdbx_strand_id
1 'polypeptide(L)'
;MTKREVYNLKFYKGLNGFGTIEHMIDASDAVGLYARLFFIDILYPIEIESFIHEIELIENNQPYDPEFLISGGTEGIHIEFVHPNVIIDFDLIIHMSDFKELLIEWREFRTEDTPTKKETFIAKILRKLQAIKTKLYS
;
A
#
# COMPACT_ATOMS: atom_id res chain seq x y z
N MET A 1 -13.81 -11.16 5.00
CA MET A 1 -12.46 -11.71 4.77
C MET A 1 -11.75 -10.68 3.92
N THR A 2 -10.57 -10.26 4.36
CA THR A 2 -9.71 -9.31 3.63
C THR A 2 -9.20 -9.96 2.34
N LYS A 3 -8.89 -9.17 1.31
CA LYS A 3 -8.36 -9.72 0.05
C LYS A 3 -6.99 -10.34 0.23
N ARG A 4 -6.16 -9.80 1.12
CA ARG A 4 -4.91 -10.49 1.48
C ARG A 4 -5.16 -11.90 2.07
N GLU A 5 -6.22 -12.09 2.86
CA GLU A 5 -6.60 -13.44 3.35
C GLU A 5 -7.11 -14.34 2.21
N VAL A 6 -7.90 -13.80 1.29
CA VAL A 6 -8.41 -14.56 0.12
C VAL A 6 -7.27 -15.06 -0.77
N TYR A 7 -6.24 -14.23 -0.96
CA TYR A 7 -5.10 -14.55 -1.81
C TYR A 7 -3.90 -15.17 -1.06
N ASN A 8 -4.05 -15.48 0.22
CA ASN A 8 -2.99 -15.99 1.11
C ASN A 8 -1.72 -15.11 1.10
N LEU A 9 -1.90 -13.79 1.09
CA LEU A 9 -0.84 -12.80 1.21
C LEU A 9 -0.69 -12.38 2.67
N LYS A 10 0.54 -12.37 3.17
CA LYS A 10 0.88 -11.95 4.53
C LYS A 10 1.53 -10.57 4.50
N PHE A 11 0.96 -9.62 5.22
CA PHE A 11 1.59 -8.32 5.44
C PHE A 11 2.30 -8.32 6.78
N TYR A 12 3.56 -7.91 6.81
CA TYR A 12 4.34 -7.86 8.04
C TYR A 12 5.30 -6.68 8.04
N LYS A 13 5.77 -6.34 9.24
CA LYS A 13 6.73 -5.26 9.47
C LYS A 13 8.01 -5.88 10.03
N GLY A 14 9.15 -5.45 9.51
CA GLY A 14 10.46 -5.89 9.95
C GLY A 14 11.37 -4.70 10.21
N LEU A 15 12.43 -4.91 10.99
CA LEU A 15 13.54 -3.96 11.01
C LEU A 15 14.54 -4.35 9.94
N ASN A 16 14.92 -3.38 9.11
CA ASN A 16 15.98 -3.59 8.14
C ASN A 16 17.37 -3.54 8.82
N GLY A 17 18.43 -3.75 8.03
CA GLY A 17 19.81 -3.71 8.52
C GLY A 17 20.25 -2.36 9.14
N PHE A 18 19.46 -1.32 8.96
CA PHE A 18 19.68 0.02 9.50
C PHE A 18 18.77 0.36 10.70
N GLY A 19 17.93 -0.57 11.14
CA GLY A 19 16.99 -0.37 12.25
C GLY A 19 15.76 0.47 11.88
N THR A 20 15.47 0.64 10.59
CA THR A 20 14.25 1.29 10.10
C THR A 20 13.16 0.25 9.92
N ILE A 21 11.91 0.63 10.21
CA ILE A 21 10.74 -0.21 9.93
C ILE A 21 10.54 -0.30 8.43
N GLU A 22 10.60 -1.52 7.89
CA GLU A 22 10.18 -1.85 6.53
C GLU A 22 8.88 -2.64 6.59
N HIS A 23 7.98 -2.31 5.66
CA HIS A 23 6.76 -3.06 5.42
C HIS A 23 7.04 -4.03 4.28
N MET A 24 6.54 -5.25 4.37
CA MET A 24 6.77 -6.28 3.37
C MET A 24 5.51 -7.10 3.09
N ILE A 25 5.41 -7.63 1.88
CA ILE A 25 4.42 -8.65 1.50
C ILE A 25 5.13 -10.00 1.34
N ASP A 26 4.64 -11.02 2.05
CA ASP A 26 5.03 -12.42 1.86
C ASP A 26 3.90 -13.16 1.12
N ALA A 27 4.26 -13.70 -0.04
CA ALA A 27 3.37 -14.45 -0.93
C ALA A 27 3.78 -15.93 -1.05
N SER A 28 4.59 -16.44 -0.13
CA SER A 28 5.06 -17.84 -0.14
C SER A 28 3.93 -18.87 -0.05
N ASP A 29 2.80 -18.51 0.59
CA ASP A 29 1.61 -19.35 0.70
C ASP A 29 0.52 -19.00 -0.34
N ALA A 30 0.80 -18.04 -1.24
CA ALA A 30 -0.14 -17.66 -2.29
C ALA A 30 -0.33 -18.79 -3.30
N VAL A 31 -1.58 -18.99 -3.74
CA VAL A 31 -1.93 -20.09 -4.64
C VAL A 31 -1.66 -19.70 -6.09
N GLY A 32 -0.82 -20.47 -6.79
CA GLY A 32 -0.62 -20.33 -8.23
C GLY A 32 -0.05 -18.96 -8.63
N LEU A 33 -0.73 -18.29 -9.58
CA LEU A 33 -0.26 -17.02 -10.12
C LEU A 33 -0.43 -15.84 -9.14
N TYR A 34 -1.24 -15.99 -8.07
CA TYR A 34 -1.43 -14.94 -7.07
C TYR A 34 -0.16 -14.61 -6.28
N ALA A 35 0.85 -15.48 -6.33
CA ALA A 35 2.18 -15.17 -5.80
C ALA A 35 2.75 -13.89 -6.40
N ARG A 36 2.42 -13.55 -7.66
CA ARG A 36 2.89 -12.34 -8.35
C ARG A 36 2.39 -11.05 -7.73
N LEU A 37 1.32 -11.07 -6.94
CA LEU A 37 0.80 -9.89 -6.23
C LEU A 37 1.79 -9.31 -5.20
N PHE A 38 2.89 -10.01 -4.88
CA PHE A 38 3.97 -9.49 -4.04
C PHE A 38 4.56 -8.18 -4.57
N PHE A 39 4.46 -7.88 -5.87
CA PHE A 39 4.96 -6.63 -6.43
C PHE A 39 4.30 -5.38 -5.83
N ILE A 40 3.10 -5.51 -5.23
CA ILE A 40 2.44 -4.40 -4.54
C ILE A 40 3.35 -3.81 -3.44
N ASP A 41 4.28 -4.61 -2.90
CA ASP A 41 5.27 -4.20 -1.92
C ASP A 41 6.16 -3.05 -2.42
N ILE A 42 6.54 -3.08 -3.69
CA ILE A 42 7.47 -2.10 -4.29
C ILE A 42 6.77 -0.82 -4.80
N LEU A 43 5.44 -0.76 -4.77
CA LEU A 43 4.69 0.41 -5.24
C LEU A 43 4.84 1.60 -4.29
N TYR A 44 5.21 2.75 -4.82
CA TYR A 44 5.23 4.00 -4.07
C TYR A 44 3.81 4.42 -3.66
N PRO A 45 3.65 5.20 -2.57
CA PRO A 45 2.34 5.67 -2.13
C PRO A 45 1.54 6.37 -3.23
N ILE A 46 2.20 7.18 -4.07
CA ILE A 46 1.53 7.87 -5.18
C ILE A 46 1.00 6.90 -6.23
N GLU A 47 1.74 5.82 -6.51
CA GLU A 47 1.33 4.82 -7.50
C GLU A 47 0.11 4.05 -7.00
N ILE A 48 0.05 3.73 -5.70
CA ILE A 48 -1.14 3.12 -5.10
C ILE A 48 -2.37 4.02 -5.25
N GLU A 49 -2.25 5.31 -4.94
CA GLU A 49 -3.36 6.24 -5.11
C GLU A 49 -3.79 6.37 -6.58
N SER A 50 -2.83 6.43 -7.50
CA SER A 50 -3.11 6.41 -8.94
C SER A 50 -3.84 5.13 -9.34
N PHE A 51 -3.36 3.95 -8.94
CA PHE A 51 -4.05 2.68 -9.24
C PHE A 51 -5.49 2.66 -8.74
N ILE A 52 -5.72 3.08 -7.49
CA ILE A 52 -7.07 3.12 -6.92
C ILE A 52 -7.95 4.08 -7.73
N HIS A 53 -7.45 5.30 -8.02
CA HIS A 53 -8.19 6.31 -8.75
C HIS A 53 -8.59 5.84 -10.16
N GLU A 54 -7.65 5.25 -10.90
CA GLU A 54 -7.87 4.82 -12.27
C GLU A 54 -8.84 3.63 -12.33
N ILE A 55 -8.77 2.70 -11.37
CA ILE A 55 -9.79 1.64 -11.21
C ILE A 55 -11.18 2.24 -10.97
N GLU A 56 -11.28 3.26 -10.12
CA GLU A 56 -12.56 3.94 -9.87
C GLU A 56 -13.10 4.62 -11.13
N LEU A 57 -12.25 5.28 -11.93
CA LEU A 57 -12.65 5.84 -13.22
C LEU A 57 -13.21 4.76 -14.15
N ILE A 58 -12.49 3.64 -14.29
CA ILE A 58 -12.88 2.50 -15.13
C ILE A 58 -14.22 1.90 -14.67
N GLU A 59 -14.37 1.62 -13.37
CA GLU A 59 -15.61 1.08 -12.79
C GLU A 59 -16.82 2.00 -13.01
N ASN A 60 -16.58 3.31 -13.08
CA ASN A 60 -17.62 4.32 -13.34
C ASN A 60 -17.82 4.64 -14.83
N ASN A 61 -17.22 3.87 -15.75
CA ASN A 61 -17.22 4.14 -17.20
C ASN A 61 -16.72 5.53 -17.57
N GLN A 62 -15.72 6.04 -16.83
CA GLN A 62 -15.06 7.30 -17.11
C GLN A 62 -13.74 7.06 -17.85
N PRO A 63 -13.27 8.02 -18.67
CA PRO A 63 -11.93 7.97 -19.25
C PRO A 63 -10.87 7.92 -18.15
N TYR A 64 -9.80 7.17 -18.41
CA TYR A 64 -8.67 6.95 -17.51
C TYR A 64 -7.37 7.17 -18.30
N ASP A 65 -6.24 7.43 -17.64
CA ASP A 65 -4.97 7.75 -18.28
C ASP A 65 -4.10 6.49 -18.49
N PRO A 66 -4.07 5.85 -19.67
CA PRO A 66 -3.31 4.62 -19.86
C PRO A 66 -1.78 4.78 -19.63
N GLU A 67 -1.25 5.99 -19.63
CA GLU A 67 0.17 6.26 -19.39
C GLU A 67 0.55 6.21 -17.89
N PHE A 68 -0.41 6.20 -16.96
CA PHE A 68 -0.14 6.12 -15.51
C PHE A 68 0.65 4.86 -15.12
N LEU A 69 0.53 3.81 -15.93
CA LEU A 69 1.22 2.52 -15.80
C LEU A 69 2.72 2.59 -16.11
N ILE A 70 3.22 3.71 -16.64
CA ILE A 70 4.64 3.91 -16.96
C ILE A 70 5.34 4.55 -15.74
N SER A 71 5.07 4.04 -14.54
CA SER A 71 5.62 4.55 -13.28
C SER A 71 6.76 3.67 -12.76
N GLY A 72 7.71 4.29 -12.04
CA GLY A 72 8.98 3.67 -11.65
C GLY A 72 8.83 2.40 -10.78
N GLY A 73 7.74 2.26 -10.04
CA GLY A 73 7.45 1.08 -9.21
C GLY A 73 6.85 -0.10 -9.98
N THR A 74 6.56 0.06 -11.26
CA THR A 74 6.02 -0.99 -12.15
C THR A 74 6.99 -1.39 -13.26
N GLU A 75 8.23 -0.88 -13.23
CA GLU A 75 9.25 -1.21 -14.23
C GLU A 75 9.47 -2.73 -14.32
N GLY A 76 9.26 -3.28 -15.51
CA GLY A 76 9.41 -4.72 -15.76
C GLY A 76 8.19 -5.58 -15.44
N ILE A 77 7.09 -4.97 -14.95
CA ILE A 77 5.82 -5.64 -14.68
C ILE A 77 4.81 -5.19 -15.71
N HIS A 78 4.20 -6.13 -16.43
CA HIS A 78 3.16 -5.78 -17.38
C HIS A 78 1.81 -5.72 -16.66
N ILE A 79 1.14 -4.57 -16.69
CA ILE A 79 -0.18 -4.40 -16.09
C ILE A 79 -1.12 -3.88 -17.16
N GLU A 80 -2.28 -4.51 -17.32
CA GLU A 80 -3.31 -4.12 -18.28
C GLU A 80 -4.69 -4.12 -17.59
N PHE A 81 -5.48 -3.06 -17.83
CA PHE A 81 -6.85 -2.97 -17.35
C PHE A 81 -7.83 -3.41 -18.44
N VAL A 82 -8.48 -4.56 -18.24
CA VAL A 82 -9.49 -5.12 -19.14
C VAL A 82 -10.76 -5.37 -18.35
N HIS A 83 -11.66 -4.38 -18.28
CA HIS A 83 -12.85 -4.44 -17.43
C HIS A 83 -13.61 -5.77 -17.59
N PRO A 84 -13.89 -6.52 -16.48
CA PRO A 84 -13.77 -6.10 -15.07
C PRO A 84 -12.47 -6.54 -14.37
N ASN A 85 -11.42 -6.89 -15.10
CA ASN A 85 -10.19 -7.50 -14.58
C ASN A 85 -8.94 -6.64 -14.79
N VAL A 86 -7.94 -6.87 -13.95
CA VAL A 86 -6.55 -6.47 -14.15
C VAL A 86 -5.76 -7.71 -14.57
N ILE A 87 -4.96 -7.57 -15.61
CA ILE A 87 -4.04 -8.60 -16.09
C ILE A 87 -2.63 -8.18 -15.69
N ILE A 88 -1.91 -9.05 -14.98
CA ILE A 88 -0.54 -8.82 -14.52
C ILE A 88 0.38 -9.87 -15.13
N ASP A 89 1.51 -9.43 -15.70
CA ASP A 89 2.51 -10.26 -16.37
C ASP A 89 1.91 -11.26 -17.38
N PHE A 90 0.91 -10.78 -18.13
CA PHE A 90 0.20 -11.48 -19.21
C PHE A 90 -0.66 -12.70 -18.82
N ASP A 91 -0.65 -13.15 -17.56
CA ASP A 91 -1.34 -14.40 -17.16
C ASP A 91 -2.10 -14.33 -15.82
N LEU A 92 -1.71 -13.48 -14.88
CA LEU A 92 -2.44 -13.29 -13.63
C LEU A 92 -3.65 -12.41 -13.90
N ILE A 93 -4.84 -12.99 -13.80
CA ILE A 93 -6.11 -12.25 -13.92
C ILE A 93 -6.71 -12.11 -12.52
N ILE A 94 -6.92 -10.86 -12.10
CA ILE A 94 -7.58 -10.51 -10.84
C ILE A 94 -8.73 -9.53 -11.13
N HIS A 95 -9.85 -9.66 -10.43
CA HIS A 95 -10.94 -8.70 -10.58
C HIS A 95 -10.51 -7.31 -10.08
N MET A 96 -10.87 -6.24 -10.78
CA MET A 96 -10.47 -4.87 -10.44
C MET A 96 -10.86 -4.47 -9.02
N SER A 97 -12.07 -4.85 -8.57
CA SER A 97 -12.50 -4.60 -7.19
C SER A 97 -11.57 -5.23 -6.16
N ASP A 98 -11.09 -6.45 -6.43
CA ASP A 98 -10.26 -7.21 -5.52
C ASP A 98 -8.84 -6.64 -5.49
N PHE A 99 -8.32 -6.23 -6.64
CA PHE A 99 -7.05 -5.53 -6.73
C PHE A 99 -7.10 -4.17 -6.01
N LYS A 100 -8.18 -3.41 -6.19
CA LYS A 100 -8.42 -2.13 -5.49
C LYS A 100 -8.48 -2.32 -3.97
N GLU A 101 -9.24 -3.30 -3.49
CA GLU A 101 -9.30 -3.62 -2.06
C GLU A 101 -7.94 -4.01 -1.51
N LEU A 102 -7.15 -4.82 -2.23
CA LEU A 102 -5.81 -5.21 -1.82
C LEU A 102 -4.84 -4.02 -1.73
N LEU A 103 -4.93 -3.08 -2.67
CA LEU A 103 -4.16 -1.83 -2.66
C LEU A 103 -4.54 -0.94 -1.46
N ILE A 104 -5.83 -0.86 -1.12
CA ILE A 104 -6.33 -0.13 0.05
C ILE A 104 -5.81 -0.77 1.33
N GLU A 105 -5.92 -2.10 1.47
CA GLU A 105 -5.40 -2.84 2.62
C GLU A 105 -3.90 -2.60 2.81
N TRP A 106 -3.13 -2.61 1.71
CA TRP A 106 -1.69 -2.35 1.76
C TRP A 106 -1.38 -0.91 2.15
N ARG A 107 -2.09 0.07 1.60
CA ARG A 107 -1.97 1.48 1.99
C ARG A 107 -2.23 1.66 3.48
N GLU A 108 -3.34 1.13 3.99
CA GLU A 108 -3.72 1.24 5.40
C GLU A 108 -2.63 0.64 6.30
N PHE A 109 -2.16 -0.56 5.98
CA PHE A 109 -1.09 -1.23 6.71
C PHE A 109 0.20 -0.40 6.83
N ARG A 110 0.58 0.31 5.76
CA ARG A 110 1.76 1.21 5.74
C ARG A 110 1.53 2.51 6.53
N THR A 111 0.28 2.90 6.75
CA THR A 111 -0.07 4.13 7.47
C THR A 111 -0.32 3.93 8.97
N GLU A 112 -0.64 2.70 9.41
CA GLU A 112 -0.96 2.37 10.81
C GLU A 112 0.10 2.83 11.83
N ASP A 113 1.38 2.92 11.44
CA ASP A 113 2.48 3.34 12.33
C ASP A 113 3.03 4.74 12.03
N THR A 114 2.42 5.47 11.10
CA THR A 114 2.81 6.88 10.89
C THR A 114 2.13 7.69 11.99
N PRO A 115 2.84 8.25 12.98
CA PRO A 115 2.17 9.06 14.00
C PRO A 115 1.46 10.17 13.26
N THR A 116 0.14 10.22 13.38
CA THR A 116 -0.66 11.20 12.67
C THR A 116 -0.10 12.59 12.98
N LYS A 117 -0.23 13.55 12.05
CA LYS A 117 0.24 14.94 12.32
C LYS A 117 -0.30 15.47 13.67
N LYS A 118 -1.49 15.01 14.05
CA LYS A 118 -2.15 15.28 15.34
C LYS A 118 -1.42 14.65 16.54
N GLU A 119 -1.08 13.37 16.48
CA GLU A 119 -0.33 12.68 17.53
C GLU A 119 1.09 13.24 17.69
N THR A 120 1.75 13.55 16.57
CA THR A 120 3.07 14.19 16.58
C THR A 120 3.03 15.59 17.22
N PHE A 121 1.97 16.35 16.97
CA PHE A 121 1.75 17.67 17.57
C PHE A 121 1.46 17.58 19.08
N ILE A 122 0.58 16.66 19.48
CA ILE A 122 0.25 16.41 20.90
C ILE A 122 1.50 15.93 21.66
N ALA A 123 2.26 14.98 21.12
CA ALA A 123 3.52 14.52 21.71
C ALA A 123 4.53 15.66 21.86
N LYS A 124 4.59 16.58 20.89
CA LYS A 124 5.45 17.78 20.96
C LYS A 124 5.01 18.76 22.04
N ILE A 125 3.71 18.96 22.25
CA ILE A 125 3.16 19.79 23.34
C ILE A 125 3.48 19.15 24.70
N LEU A 126 3.21 17.85 24.86
CA LEU A 126 3.44 17.14 26.12
C LEU A 126 4.92 17.19 26.54
N ARG A 127 5.86 17.01 25.60
CA ARG A 127 7.30 17.16 25.88
C ARG A 127 7.67 18.59 26.33
N LYS A 128 7.07 19.63 25.74
CA LYS A 128 7.30 21.01 26.15
C LYS A 128 6.77 21.28 27.57
N LEU A 129 5.58 20.77 27.89
CA LEU A 129 4.99 20.91 29.23
C LEU A 129 5.84 20.19 30.29
N GLN A 130 6.35 18.99 29.97
CA GLN A 130 7.25 18.26 30.85
C GLN A 130 8.52 19.07 31.15
N ALA A 131 9.16 19.64 30.12
CA ALA A 131 10.38 20.44 30.27
C ALA A 131 10.17 21.73 31.07
N ILE A 132 9.01 22.38 30.93
CA ILE A 132 8.63 23.54 31.73
C ILE A 132 8.43 23.14 33.19
N LYS A 133 7.73 22.03 33.45
CA LYS A 133 7.53 21.50 34.80
C LYS A 133 8.87 21.19 35.47
N THR A 134 9.79 20.53 34.78
CA THR A 134 11.13 20.23 35.34
C THR A 134 11.90 21.49 35.70
N LYS A 135 11.79 22.58 34.92
CA LYS A 135 12.44 23.86 35.21
C LYS A 135 11.82 24.66 36.36
N LEU A 136 10.54 24.46 36.65
CA LEU A 136 9.82 25.17 37.71
C LEU A 136 9.98 24.50 39.08
N TYR A 137 10.35 23.22 39.10
CA TYR A 137 10.50 22.40 40.31
C TYR A 137 11.96 21.92 40.53
N SER A 138 12.92 22.54 39.85
CA SER A 138 14.38 22.42 40.07
C SER A 138 14.92 23.72 40.63
#